data_AF-A0A2V9FZ90-F1
#
_entry.id   AF-A0A2V9FZ90-F1
#
_cell.length_a   1.000
_cell.length_b   1.000
_cell.length_c   1.000
_cell.angle_alpha   90.00
_cell.angle_beta   90.00
_cell.angle_gamma   90.00
#
_symmetry.space_group_name_H-M   'P 1'
#
loop_
_entity.id
_entity.type
_entity.pdbx_description
1 polymer ?
#
loop_
_entity_poly.entity_id
_entity_poly.type
_entity_poly.pdbx_seq_one_letter_code
_entity_poly.pdbx_strand_id
1 'polypeptide(L)'
;MASFEDVRDAEKKELRDIRDRAVSEARLRGKTAGLAFSGGGIRSATFHLGVLETLAEYGLLKQFDYLSTVSGGGYIGSWLVRWIQQEGITEVERKLPGVPQEAPQVNFLRDYSNFLTPRKGLLGADTWAAIATYLRNVLLNQAILVSFLGALLFLPWILGGLFGLGPYEGPQPLELSIAAGALIVLAVGSGTLNISTCSGGKPQWFAHQTWVLFTVVLPLFAGAFLLNYAIWRAPG
;
A
#
# COMPACT_ATOMS: atom_id res chain seq x y z
N MET A 1 43.68 15.66 8.92
CA MET A 1 42.35 15.08 8.67
C MET A 1 42.52 13.59 8.85
N ALA A 2 41.76 12.95 9.75
CA ALA A 2 41.88 11.50 9.95
C ALA A 2 41.52 10.76 8.65
N SER A 3 42.31 9.75 8.27
CA SER A 3 42.01 8.91 7.12
C SER A 3 40.88 7.92 7.47
N PHE A 4 40.24 7.34 6.45
CA PHE A 4 39.25 6.28 6.65
C PHE A 4 39.81 5.09 7.45
N GLU A 5 41.09 4.78 7.22
CA GLU A 5 41.79 3.69 7.90
C GLU A 5 41.98 4.00 9.39
N ASP A 6 42.32 5.24 9.73
CA ASP A 6 42.43 5.69 11.13
C ASP A 6 41.10 5.55 11.87
N VAL A 7 39.98 5.95 11.24
CA VAL A 7 38.64 5.85 11.84
C VAL A 7 38.23 4.39 12.04
N ARG A 8 38.41 3.56 11.01
CA ARG A 8 38.09 2.13 11.07
C ARG A 8 38.89 1.40 12.16
N ASP A 9 40.16 1.74 12.30
CA ASP A 9 41.04 1.05 13.25
C ASP A 9 40.77 1.51 14.69
N ALA A 10 40.42 2.79 14.88
CA ALA A 10 39.91 3.30 16.16
C ALA A 10 38.59 2.64 16.56
N GLU A 11 37.64 2.52 15.63
CA GLU A 11 36.35 1.86 15.86
C GLU A 11 36.51 0.38 16.22
N LYS A 12 37.34 -0.36 15.48
CA LYS A 12 37.65 -1.76 15.80
C LYS A 12 38.27 -1.90 17.18
N LYS A 13 39.07 -0.93 17.63
CA LYS A 13 39.66 -0.92 18.97
C LYS A 13 38.57 -0.71 20.02
N GLU A 14 37.68 0.25 19.82
CA GLU A 14 36.57 0.51 20.73
C GLU A 14 35.63 -0.69 20.86
N LEU A 15 35.32 -1.38 19.76
CA LEU A 15 34.54 -2.62 19.79
C LEU A 15 35.22 -3.74 20.59
N ARG A 16 36.56 -3.88 20.48
CA ARG A 16 37.31 -4.83 21.30
C ARG A 16 37.22 -4.46 22.78
N ASP A 17 37.44 -3.19 23.12
CA ASP A 17 37.37 -2.72 24.50
C ASP A 17 35.97 -2.93 25.12
N ILE A 18 34.90 -2.69 24.34
CA ILE A 18 33.51 -2.96 24.76
C ILE A 18 33.27 -4.46 24.98
N ARG A 19 33.84 -5.31 24.12
CA ARG A 19 33.74 -6.77 24.23
C ARG A 19 34.49 -7.29 25.45
N ASP A 20 35.68 -6.75 25.73
CA ASP A 20 36.50 -7.18 26.87
C ASP A 20 35.89 -6.76 28.21
N ARG A 21 35.19 -5.62 28.26
CA ARG A 21 34.45 -5.16 29.45
C ARG A 21 33.17 -5.97 29.71
N ALA A 22 32.55 -6.47 28.65
CA ALA A 22 31.36 -7.31 28.74
C ALA A 22 31.77 -8.78 28.87
N VAL A 23 32.11 -9.22 30.09
CA VAL A 23 32.58 -10.59 30.45
C VAL A 23 31.49 -11.65 30.22
N SER A 24 31.05 -11.85 28.99
CA SER A 24 30.00 -12.81 28.61
C SER A 24 30.58 -13.83 27.63
N GLU A 25 30.71 -15.07 28.10
CA GLU A 25 31.31 -16.24 27.43
C GLU A 25 30.68 -16.64 26.09
N ALA A 26 29.65 -15.93 25.61
CA ALA A 26 28.83 -16.36 24.48
C ALA A 26 28.75 -15.36 23.34
N ARG A 27 29.71 -14.44 23.14
CA ARG A 27 29.72 -13.58 21.94
C ARG A 27 30.14 -14.36 20.68
N LEU A 28 29.37 -14.27 19.58
CA LEU A 28 29.59 -14.95 18.29
C LEU A 28 31.08 -14.95 17.85
N ARG A 29 31.81 -16.02 18.21
CA ARG A 29 33.14 -16.46 17.74
C ARG A 29 33.98 -15.40 16.99
N GLY A 30 34.33 -14.30 17.65
CA GLY A 30 35.29 -13.32 17.16
C GLY A 30 34.91 -12.50 15.92
N LYS A 31 33.70 -12.65 15.36
CA LYS A 31 33.25 -11.87 14.20
C LYS A 31 32.33 -10.72 14.63
N THR A 32 32.43 -9.58 13.97
CA THR A 32 31.50 -8.46 14.16
C THR A 32 30.16 -8.78 13.52
N ALA A 33 29.07 -8.60 14.27
CA ALA A 33 27.71 -8.82 13.80
C ALA A 33 26.93 -7.50 13.77
N GLY A 34 26.13 -7.29 12.72
CA GLY A 34 25.28 -6.11 12.59
C GLY A 34 23.82 -6.51 12.45
N LEU A 35 22.95 -5.75 13.10
CA LEU A 35 21.51 -5.80 12.94
C LEU A 35 21.06 -4.66 12.04
N ALA A 36 20.23 -4.94 11.04
CA ALA A 36 19.75 -3.93 10.11
C ALA A 36 18.22 -3.88 10.08
N PHE A 37 17.64 -2.70 10.33
CA PHE A 37 16.20 -2.45 10.23
C PHE A 37 15.85 -1.65 8.98
N SER A 38 15.05 -2.28 8.13
CA SER A 38 14.58 -1.69 6.87
C SER A 38 13.50 -0.61 7.08
N GLY A 39 13.18 0.11 6.01
CA GLY A 39 12.10 1.11 6.00
C GLY A 39 10.71 0.47 5.87
N GLY A 40 9.67 1.31 5.90
CA GLY A 40 8.28 0.84 5.82
C GLY A 40 7.31 1.54 6.79
N GLY A 41 7.77 2.58 7.47
CA GLY A 41 6.98 3.37 8.42
C GLY A 41 6.70 2.62 9.72
N ILE A 42 5.52 2.87 10.32
CA ILE A 42 5.18 2.27 11.62
C ILE A 42 5.05 0.75 11.55
N ARG A 43 4.55 0.21 10.43
CA ARG A 43 4.32 -1.25 10.30
C ARG A 43 5.64 -2.03 10.35
N SER A 44 6.67 -1.51 9.70
CA SER A 44 8.01 -2.10 9.81
C SER A 44 8.57 -1.98 11.22
N ALA A 45 8.29 -0.88 11.94
CA ALA A 45 8.74 -0.72 13.32
C ALA A 45 8.11 -1.78 14.25
N THR A 46 6.80 -2.05 14.11
CA THR A 46 6.11 -3.11 14.87
C THR A 46 6.66 -4.50 14.55
N PHE A 47 6.93 -4.79 13.27
CA PHE A 47 7.54 -6.05 12.89
C PHE A 47 8.94 -6.23 13.51
N HIS A 48 9.79 -5.19 13.43
CA HIS A 48 11.13 -5.23 14.02
C HIS A 48 11.09 -5.34 15.56
N LEU A 49 10.07 -4.77 16.21
CA LEU A 49 9.87 -4.97 17.65
C LEU A 49 9.69 -6.45 17.99
N GLY A 50 8.83 -7.18 17.26
CA GLY A 50 8.67 -8.62 17.45
C GLY A 50 9.97 -9.40 17.20
N VAL A 51 10.75 -9.00 16.19
CA VAL A 51 12.08 -9.58 15.95
C VAL A 51 13.02 -9.32 17.14
N LEU A 52 13.01 -8.11 17.71
CA LEU A 52 13.82 -7.76 18.86
C LEU A 52 13.41 -8.53 20.11
N GLU A 53 12.10 -8.68 20.36
CA GLU A 53 11.56 -9.48 21.45
C GLU A 53 12.06 -10.93 21.35
N THR A 54 11.95 -11.55 20.18
CA THR A 54 12.48 -12.91 19.96
C THR A 54 14.00 -12.96 20.14
N LEU A 55 14.75 -12.01 19.58
CA LEU A 55 16.21 -11.97 19.77
C LEU A 55 16.59 -11.85 21.25
N ALA A 56 15.81 -11.11 22.04
CA ALA A 56 16.02 -10.97 23.47
C ALA A 56 15.64 -12.23 24.25
N GLU A 57 14.55 -12.92 23.89
CA GLU A 57 14.16 -14.22 24.47
C GLU A 57 15.29 -15.26 24.35
N TYR A 58 15.99 -15.28 23.21
CA TYR A 58 17.12 -16.18 22.98
C TYR A 58 18.46 -15.64 23.50
N GLY A 59 18.51 -14.47 24.14
CA GLY A 59 19.74 -13.86 24.64
C GLY A 59 20.73 -13.46 23.53
N LEU A 60 20.21 -13.21 22.33
CA LEU A 60 20.97 -12.89 21.12
C LEU A 60 21.10 -11.38 20.88
N LEU A 61 20.35 -10.53 21.58
CA LEU A 61 20.36 -9.09 21.34
C LEU A 61 21.73 -8.47 21.62
N LYS A 62 22.42 -8.91 22.69
CA LYS A 62 23.78 -8.47 23.05
C LYS A 62 24.89 -8.94 22.09
N GLN A 63 24.55 -9.81 21.13
CA GLN A 63 25.50 -10.39 20.16
C GLN A 63 25.84 -9.43 19.03
N PHE A 64 24.98 -8.44 18.77
CA PHE A 64 25.17 -7.48 17.70
C PHE A 64 26.04 -6.31 18.18
N ASP A 65 27.04 -5.97 17.37
CA ASP A 65 27.94 -4.82 17.58
C ASP A 65 27.43 -3.57 16.85
N TYR A 66 26.73 -3.77 15.73
CA TYR A 66 26.22 -2.71 14.88
C TYR A 66 24.71 -2.71 14.80
N LEU A 67 24.13 -1.51 14.74
CA LEU A 67 22.73 -1.29 14.40
C LEU A 67 22.65 -0.31 13.24
N SER A 68 22.14 -0.77 12.10
CA SER A 68 21.86 0.06 10.93
C SER A 68 20.36 0.20 10.76
N THR A 69 19.87 1.42 10.52
CA THR A 69 18.43 1.65 10.37
C THR A 69 18.16 2.66 9.26
N VAL A 70 17.03 2.50 8.58
CA VAL A 70 16.56 3.45 7.57
C VAL A 70 15.07 3.77 7.76
N SER A 71 14.69 5.05 7.62
CA SER A 71 13.30 5.52 7.67
C SER A 71 12.52 4.94 8.87
N GLY A 72 11.48 4.13 8.62
CA GLY A 72 10.66 3.47 9.65
C GLY A 72 11.45 2.62 10.66
N GLY A 73 12.56 2.01 10.25
CA GLY A 73 13.47 1.29 11.15
C GLY A 73 14.18 2.20 12.16
N GLY A 74 14.30 3.50 11.85
CA GLY A 74 14.89 4.49 12.75
C GLY A 74 14.06 4.74 14.00
N TYR A 75 12.73 4.58 13.95
CA TYR A 75 11.86 4.72 15.13
C TYR A 75 12.18 3.65 16.17
N ILE A 76 12.19 2.39 15.75
CA ILE A 76 12.48 1.28 16.67
C ILE A 76 13.96 1.27 17.09
N GLY A 77 14.88 1.61 16.17
CA GLY A 77 16.31 1.66 16.48
C GLY A 77 16.66 2.74 17.50
N SER A 78 16.13 3.96 17.33
CA SER A 78 16.37 5.05 18.29
C SER A 78 15.74 4.78 19.65
N TRP A 79 14.54 4.18 19.70
CA TRP A 79 13.92 3.72 20.94
C TRP A 79 14.78 2.68 21.67
N LEU A 80 15.24 1.65 20.95
CA LEU A 80 16.09 0.60 21.50
C LEU A 80 17.41 1.16 22.03
N VAL A 81 18.10 1.99 21.25
CA VAL A 81 19.37 2.63 21.65
C VAL A 81 19.19 3.48 22.89
N ARG A 82 18.11 4.27 22.97
CA ARG A 82 17.81 5.08 24.14
C ARG A 82 17.60 4.21 25.39
N TRP A 83 16.89 3.10 25.26
CA TRP A 83 16.65 2.21 26.39
C TRP A 83 17.95 1.53 26.86
N ILE A 84 18.79 1.09 25.90
CA ILE A 84 20.12 0.55 26.20
C ILE A 84 21.00 1.58 26.92
N GLN A 85 20.94 2.86 26.54
CA GLN A 85 21.69 3.92 27.22
C GLN A 85 21.21 4.16 28.66
N GLN A 86 19.93 3.94 28.95
CA GLN A 86 19.35 4.17 30.27
C GLN A 86 19.59 3.01 31.24
N GLU A 87 19.49 1.77 30.77
CA GLU A 87 19.47 0.58 31.63
C GLU A 87 20.56 -0.45 31.31
N GLY A 88 21.26 -0.31 30.19
CA GLY A 88 22.23 -1.28 29.70
C GLY A 88 21.60 -2.43 28.92
N ILE A 89 22.35 -2.98 27.96
CA ILE A 89 21.83 -3.99 27.02
C ILE A 89 21.38 -5.29 27.67
N THR A 90 22.04 -5.71 28.76
CA THR A 90 21.68 -6.92 29.50
C THR A 90 20.30 -6.81 30.15
N GLU A 91 19.99 -5.64 30.71
CA GLU A 91 18.72 -5.42 31.39
C GLU A 91 17.58 -5.20 30.39
N VAL A 92 17.86 -4.52 29.27
CA VAL A 92 16.94 -4.42 28.13
C VAL A 92 16.63 -5.81 27.59
N GLU A 93 17.64 -6.64 27.32
CA GLU A 93 17.46 -8.03 26.84
C GLU A 93 16.60 -8.86 27.82
N ARG A 94 16.75 -8.66 29.12
CA ARG A 94 15.94 -9.35 30.14
C ARG A 94 14.49 -8.86 30.19
N LYS A 95 14.27 -7.54 30.03
CA LYS A 95 12.94 -6.92 30.17
C LYS A 95 12.12 -6.97 28.89
N LEU A 96 12.77 -6.98 27.73
CA LEU A 96 12.12 -6.82 26.44
C LEU A 96 11.01 -7.86 26.16
N PRO A 97 11.20 -9.18 26.43
CA PRO A 97 10.14 -10.17 26.24
C PRO A 97 8.96 -10.03 27.21
N GLY A 98 9.17 -9.35 28.34
CA GLY A 98 8.19 -9.19 29.41
C GLY A 98 7.52 -7.82 29.44
N VAL A 99 7.79 -6.94 28.47
CA VAL A 99 7.09 -5.66 28.37
C VAL A 99 5.63 -5.95 28.03
N PRO A 100 4.67 -5.59 28.90
CA PRO A 100 3.26 -5.63 28.52
C PRO A 100 3.11 -4.75 27.29
N GLN A 101 2.62 -5.35 26.21
CA GLN A 101 2.33 -4.75 24.91
C GLN A 101 2.34 -3.20 24.92
N GLU A 102 3.44 -2.65 24.40
CA GLU A 102 3.72 -1.24 24.08
C GLU A 102 4.21 -0.31 25.21
N ALA A 103 5.49 0.08 25.12
CA ALA A 103 6.02 1.25 25.80
C ALA A 103 5.17 2.50 25.46
N PRO A 104 4.94 3.45 26.40
CA PRO A 104 4.10 4.64 26.17
C PRO A 104 4.47 5.46 24.92
N GLN A 105 5.75 5.42 24.53
CA GLN A 105 6.30 6.11 23.38
C GLN A 105 5.99 5.38 22.05
N VAL A 106 5.80 4.06 22.09
CA VAL A 106 5.31 3.25 20.95
C VAL A 106 3.80 3.41 20.82
N ASN A 107 3.07 3.48 21.93
CA ASN A 107 1.65 3.88 21.94
C ASN A 107 1.44 5.27 21.34
N PHE A 108 2.31 6.25 21.68
CA PHE A 108 2.31 7.57 21.05
C PHE A 108 2.58 7.47 19.53
N LEU A 109 3.56 6.68 19.11
CA LEU A 109 3.77 6.45 17.67
C LEU A 109 2.55 5.77 17.02
N ARG A 110 1.84 4.88 17.70
CA ARG A 110 0.61 4.25 17.22
C ARG A 110 -0.54 5.25 17.10
N ASP A 111 -0.76 6.06 18.14
CA ASP A 111 -1.76 7.12 18.22
C ASP A 111 -1.54 8.20 17.14
N TYR A 112 -0.28 8.48 16.79
CA TYR A 112 0.11 9.42 15.76
C TYR A 112 0.45 8.77 14.40
N SER A 113 0.41 7.43 14.29
CA SER A 113 0.58 6.68 13.04
C SER A 113 -0.73 6.47 12.27
N ASN A 114 -1.85 6.94 12.80
CA ASN A 114 -3.08 7.14 12.04
C ASN A 114 -2.89 8.29 11.03
N PHE A 115 -2.06 8.04 10.00
CA PHE A 115 -1.76 8.95 8.91
C PHE A 115 -2.94 9.14 7.93
N LEU A 116 -4.15 8.73 8.33
CA LEU A 116 -5.41 9.01 7.61
C LEU A 116 -6.56 9.49 8.51
N THR A 117 -6.42 9.57 9.84
CA THR A 117 -7.45 10.16 10.73
C THR A 117 -6.89 10.41 12.15
N PRO A 118 -6.25 11.57 12.41
CA PRO A 118 -5.57 11.81 13.69
C PRO A 118 -6.49 12.18 14.86
N ARG A 119 -7.78 12.46 14.65
CA ARG A 119 -8.70 12.80 15.75
C ARG A 119 -10.08 12.22 15.50
N LYS A 120 -10.55 11.37 16.42
CA LYS A 120 -11.98 11.08 16.58
C LYS A 120 -12.67 12.35 17.08
N GLY A 121 -13.01 13.22 16.14
CA GLY A 121 -13.91 14.34 16.31
C GLY A 121 -14.42 14.72 14.92
N LEU A 122 -15.73 14.57 14.69
CA LEU A 122 -16.39 14.85 13.40
C LEU A 122 -16.22 16.33 12.94
N LEU A 123 -15.61 17.18 13.77
CA LEU A 123 -15.40 18.62 13.56
C LEU A 123 -13.92 19.04 13.65
N GLY A 124 -12.97 18.11 13.54
CA GLY A 124 -11.55 18.46 13.49
C GLY A 124 -11.15 19.00 12.12
N ALA A 125 -10.51 20.18 12.08
CA ALA A 125 -10.05 20.81 10.84
C ALA A 125 -9.12 19.90 10.01
N ASP A 126 -8.28 19.10 10.67
CA ASP A 126 -7.36 18.16 10.01
C ASP A 126 -8.10 17.02 9.30
N THR A 127 -9.22 16.55 9.87
CA THR A 127 -10.08 15.51 9.26
C THR A 127 -10.79 16.05 8.02
N TRP A 128 -11.29 17.29 8.08
CA TRP A 128 -11.89 17.95 6.93
C TRP A 128 -10.88 18.24 5.82
N ALA A 129 -9.65 18.61 6.16
CA ALA A 129 -8.58 18.77 5.18
C ALA A 129 -8.22 17.45 4.47
N ALA A 130 -8.15 16.34 5.23
CA ALA A 130 -7.90 15.01 4.66
C ALA A 130 -9.06 14.55 3.76
N ILE A 131 -10.31 14.69 4.22
CA ILE A 131 -11.51 14.36 3.44
C ILE A 131 -11.58 15.23 2.17
N ALA A 132 -11.34 16.54 2.28
CA ALA A 132 -11.34 17.44 1.14
C ALA A 132 -10.25 17.09 0.13
N THR A 133 -9.05 16.71 0.60
CA THR A 133 -7.96 16.28 -0.28
C THR A 133 -8.29 14.97 -1.00
N TYR A 134 -8.86 14.00 -0.27
CA TYR A 134 -9.32 12.74 -0.84
C TYR A 134 -10.44 12.98 -1.87
N LEU A 135 -11.48 13.74 -1.49
CA LEU A 135 -12.59 14.08 -2.37
C LEU A 135 -12.13 14.86 -3.59
N ARG A 136 -11.22 15.82 -3.43
CA ARG A 136 -10.64 16.56 -4.56
C ARG A 136 -9.98 15.60 -5.54
N ASN A 137 -9.15 14.66 -5.07
CA ASN A 137 -8.47 13.71 -5.95
C ASN A 137 -9.43 12.71 -6.59
N VAL A 138 -10.41 12.20 -5.84
CA VAL A 138 -11.44 11.31 -6.38
C VAL A 138 -12.28 12.03 -7.42
N LEU A 139 -12.79 13.24 -7.12
CA LEU A 139 -13.60 14.02 -8.04
C LEU A 139 -12.82 14.43 -9.29
N LEU A 140 -11.56 14.83 -9.16
CA LEU A 140 -10.72 15.16 -10.32
C LEU A 140 -10.48 13.92 -11.20
N ASN A 141 -10.11 12.78 -10.61
CA ASN A 141 -9.89 11.56 -11.37
C ASN A 141 -11.18 11.04 -12.02
N GLN A 142 -12.30 11.06 -11.29
CA GLN A 142 -13.60 10.67 -11.82
C GLN A 142 -14.08 11.64 -12.90
N ALA A 143 -13.86 12.95 -12.74
CA ALA A 143 -14.19 13.93 -13.78
C ALA A 143 -13.39 13.67 -15.06
N ILE A 144 -12.07 13.46 -14.96
CA ILE A 144 -11.23 13.12 -16.12
C ILE A 144 -11.74 11.85 -16.80
N LEU A 145 -12.00 10.79 -16.03
CA LEU A 145 -12.46 9.51 -16.57
C LEU A 145 -13.84 9.62 -17.24
N VAL A 146 -14.81 10.24 -16.58
CA VAL A 146 -16.17 10.44 -17.10
C VAL A 146 -16.15 11.35 -18.32
N SER A 147 -15.38 12.44 -18.30
CA SER A 147 -15.22 13.33 -19.46
C SER A 147 -14.58 12.60 -20.63
N PHE A 148 -13.55 11.77 -20.40
CA PHE A 148 -12.90 11.00 -21.46
C PHE A 148 -13.85 9.94 -22.06
N LEU A 149 -14.50 9.13 -21.22
CA LEU A 149 -15.46 8.12 -21.67
C LEU A 149 -16.67 8.76 -22.35
N GLY A 150 -17.17 9.87 -21.82
CA GLY A 150 -18.24 10.67 -22.42
C GLY A 150 -17.83 11.20 -23.79
N ALA A 151 -16.64 11.79 -23.92
CA ALA A 151 -16.13 12.26 -25.22
C ALA A 151 -16.06 11.12 -26.25
N LEU A 152 -15.62 9.92 -25.83
CA LEU A 152 -15.58 8.74 -26.70
C LEU A 152 -16.98 8.27 -27.09
N LEU A 153 -17.94 8.32 -26.17
CA LEU A 153 -19.34 7.96 -26.43
C LEU A 153 -20.00 8.95 -27.40
N PHE A 154 -19.76 10.25 -27.25
CA PHE A 154 -20.30 11.32 -28.10
C PHE A 154 -19.50 11.55 -29.38
N LEU A 155 -18.36 10.89 -29.56
CA LEU A 155 -17.53 11.02 -30.76
C LEU A 155 -18.30 10.80 -32.07
N PRO A 156 -19.22 9.81 -32.20
CA PRO A 156 -20.01 9.64 -33.41
C PRO A 156 -20.94 10.83 -33.71
N TRP A 157 -21.49 11.47 -32.67
CA TRP A 157 -22.36 12.64 -32.82
C TRP A 157 -21.56 13.86 -33.30
N ILE A 158 -20.36 14.07 -32.75
CA ILE A 158 -19.47 15.18 -33.13
C ILE A 158 -19.00 14.99 -34.57
N LEU A 159 -18.51 13.79 -34.92
CA LEU A 159 -18.05 13.48 -36.28
C LEU A 159 -19.19 13.54 -37.29
N GLY A 160 -20.36 12.98 -36.95
CA GLY A 160 -21.55 13.03 -37.80
C GLY A 160 -22.01 14.47 -38.07
N GLY A 161 -22.00 15.32 -37.05
CA GLY A 161 -22.33 16.75 -37.18
C GLY A 161 -21.30 17.54 -37.99
N LEU A 162 -20.00 17.28 -37.81
CA LEU A 162 -18.93 18.01 -38.53
C LEU A 162 -18.81 17.61 -40.00
N PHE A 163 -19.00 16.34 -40.33
CA PHE A 163 -18.81 15.82 -41.68
C PHE A 163 -20.11 15.63 -42.46
N GLY A 164 -21.26 15.96 -41.88
CA GLY A 164 -22.57 15.75 -42.50
C GLY A 164 -22.87 14.27 -42.77
N LEU A 165 -22.11 13.35 -42.14
CA LEU A 165 -22.30 11.92 -42.22
C LEU A 165 -23.52 11.57 -41.35
N GLY A 166 -24.72 11.73 -41.91
CA GLY A 166 -25.95 11.35 -41.23
C GLY A 166 -26.03 9.82 -41.03
N PRO A 167 -26.69 9.33 -39.98
CA PRO A 167 -26.76 7.89 -39.68
C PRO A 167 -27.67 7.10 -40.64
N TYR A 168 -28.06 7.68 -41.79
CA TYR A 168 -29.11 7.15 -42.63
C TYR A 168 -28.74 5.87 -43.39
N GLU A 169 -27.45 5.55 -43.58
CA GLU A 169 -27.00 4.41 -44.40
C GLU A 169 -26.55 3.14 -43.61
N GLY A 170 -26.87 3.01 -42.31
CA GLY A 170 -26.43 1.86 -41.48
C GLY A 170 -27.45 0.72 -41.23
N PRO A 171 -27.19 -0.18 -40.24
CA PRO A 171 -28.11 -1.21 -39.72
C PRO A 171 -29.23 -0.65 -38.84
N GLN A 172 -30.45 -1.20 -38.90
CA GLN A 172 -31.64 -0.59 -38.27
C GLN A 172 -31.44 -0.31 -36.76
N PRO A 173 -31.98 0.78 -36.19
CA PRO A 173 -31.82 1.11 -34.77
C PRO A 173 -32.23 -0.03 -33.82
N LEU A 174 -33.24 -0.82 -34.22
CA LEU A 174 -33.69 -1.99 -33.47
C LEU A 174 -32.62 -3.08 -33.39
N GLU A 175 -31.93 -3.40 -34.50
CA GLU A 175 -30.86 -4.41 -34.54
C GLU A 175 -29.68 -4.00 -33.65
N LEU A 176 -29.30 -2.73 -33.71
CA LEU A 176 -28.24 -2.15 -32.86
C LEU A 176 -28.62 -2.18 -31.38
N SER A 177 -29.89 -1.91 -31.05
CA SER A 177 -30.41 -1.95 -29.68
C SER A 177 -30.45 -3.38 -29.13
N ILE A 178 -30.80 -4.37 -29.97
CA ILE A 178 -30.77 -5.79 -29.60
C ILE A 178 -29.34 -6.25 -29.36
N ALA A 179 -28.40 -5.89 -30.24
CA ALA A 179 -26.98 -6.21 -30.07
C ALA A 179 -26.40 -5.57 -28.80
N ALA A 180 -26.74 -4.31 -28.53
CA ALA A 180 -26.36 -3.61 -27.31
C ALA A 180 -26.92 -4.32 -26.06
N GLY A 181 -28.20 -4.67 -26.07
CA GLY A 181 -28.86 -5.39 -24.98
C GLY A 181 -28.20 -6.75 -24.70
N ALA A 182 -27.87 -7.51 -25.74
CA ALA A 182 -27.19 -8.80 -25.60
C ALA A 182 -25.80 -8.66 -24.94
N LEU A 183 -25.02 -7.64 -25.33
CA LEU A 183 -23.71 -7.36 -24.72
C LEU A 183 -23.81 -6.94 -23.26
N ILE A 184 -24.83 -6.14 -22.90
CA ILE A 184 -25.09 -5.74 -21.51
C ILE A 184 -25.49 -6.96 -20.67
N VAL A 185 -26.38 -7.82 -21.17
CA VAL A 185 -26.78 -9.06 -20.48
C VAL A 185 -25.58 -9.99 -20.27
N LEU A 186 -24.71 -10.14 -21.28
CA LEU A 186 -23.48 -10.92 -21.16
C LEU A 186 -22.52 -10.34 -20.10
N ALA A 187 -22.37 -9.01 -20.05
CA ALA A 187 -21.54 -8.34 -19.06
C ALA A 187 -22.09 -8.51 -17.63
N VAL A 188 -23.40 -8.34 -17.43
CA VAL A 188 -24.07 -8.50 -16.13
C VAL A 188 -24.02 -9.96 -15.66
N GLY A 189 -24.29 -10.91 -16.56
CA GLY A 189 -24.18 -12.35 -16.28
C GLY A 189 -22.76 -12.75 -15.88
N SER A 190 -21.76 -12.28 -16.61
CA SER A 190 -20.35 -12.55 -16.29
C SER A 190 -19.90 -11.89 -14.98
N GLY A 191 -20.36 -10.67 -14.70
CA GLY A 191 -20.07 -9.96 -13.45
C GLY A 191 -20.70 -10.60 -12.22
N THR A 192 -21.96 -11.05 -12.32
CA THR A 192 -22.65 -11.77 -11.23
C THR A 192 -22.01 -13.13 -10.94
N LEU A 193 -21.58 -13.86 -11.98
CA LEU A 193 -20.80 -15.10 -11.81
C LEU A 193 -19.46 -14.83 -11.13
N ASN A 194 -18.77 -13.74 -11.49
CA ASN A 194 -17.52 -13.36 -10.85
C ASN A 194 -17.70 -13.07 -9.35
N ILE A 195 -18.66 -12.20 -9.02
CA ILE A 195 -18.97 -11.81 -7.63
C ILE A 195 -19.39 -13.02 -6.78
N SER A 196 -20.18 -13.94 -7.34
CA SER A 196 -20.62 -15.13 -6.61
C SER A 196 -19.47 -16.10 -6.28
N THR A 197 -18.35 -16.04 -7.01
CA THR A 197 -17.16 -16.84 -6.73
C THR A 197 -16.16 -16.21 -5.75
N CYS A 198 -16.40 -14.98 -5.28
CA CYS A 198 -15.54 -14.30 -4.32
C CYS A 198 -15.60 -14.90 -2.89
N SER A 199 -16.51 -15.83 -2.62
CA SER A 199 -16.63 -16.50 -1.32
C SER A 199 -15.68 -17.71 -1.24
N GLY A 200 -14.43 -17.46 -0.85
CA GLY A 200 -13.56 -18.43 -0.15
C GLY A 200 -12.79 -19.48 -0.96
N GLY A 201 -12.82 -19.47 -2.30
CA GLY A 201 -12.10 -20.43 -3.15
C GLY A 201 -10.86 -19.87 -3.84
N LYS A 202 -10.03 -20.76 -4.44
CA LYS A 202 -9.00 -20.34 -5.41
C LYS A 202 -9.70 -19.59 -6.57
N PRO A 203 -9.14 -18.48 -7.07
CA PRO A 203 -9.78 -17.71 -8.13
C PRO A 203 -9.99 -18.61 -9.36
N GLN A 204 -11.25 -18.71 -9.80
CA GLN A 204 -11.57 -19.44 -11.01
C GLN A 204 -11.01 -18.71 -12.24
N TRP A 205 -10.79 -19.42 -13.33
CA TRP A 205 -10.13 -18.86 -14.52
C TRP A 205 -10.84 -17.62 -15.09
N PHE A 206 -12.18 -17.57 -15.01
CA PHE A 206 -12.99 -16.42 -15.44
C PHE A 206 -12.97 -15.24 -14.46
N ALA A 207 -12.43 -15.42 -13.26
CA ALA A 207 -12.22 -14.35 -12.28
C ALA A 207 -10.88 -13.61 -12.46
N HIS A 208 -10.02 -14.08 -13.37
CA HIS A 208 -8.80 -13.36 -13.71
C HIS A 208 -9.11 -12.02 -14.40
N GLN A 209 -8.28 -11.02 -14.10
CA GLN A 209 -8.42 -9.65 -14.59
C GLN A 209 -8.60 -9.55 -16.11
N THR A 210 -7.90 -10.37 -16.90
CA THR A 210 -8.02 -10.41 -18.36
C THR A 210 -9.42 -10.83 -18.79
N TRP A 211 -9.97 -11.87 -18.17
CA TRP A 211 -11.33 -12.32 -18.46
C TRP A 211 -12.36 -11.27 -18.08
N VAL A 212 -12.22 -10.63 -16.92
CA VAL A 212 -13.10 -9.52 -16.52
C VAL A 212 -13.09 -8.39 -17.55
N LEU A 213 -11.92 -8.05 -18.09
CA LEU A 213 -11.81 -7.03 -19.13
C LEU A 213 -12.59 -7.42 -20.40
N PHE A 214 -12.48 -8.67 -20.85
CA PHE A 214 -13.12 -9.12 -22.10
C PHE A 214 -14.59 -9.50 -21.97
N THR A 215 -15.04 -9.98 -20.80
CA THR A 215 -16.41 -10.47 -20.61
C THR A 215 -17.31 -9.47 -19.90
N VAL A 216 -16.75 -8.50 -19.18
CA VAL A 216 -17.52 -7.48 -18.46
C VAL A 216 -17.27 -6.09 -19.03
N VAL A 217 -16.01 -5.63 -19.04
CA VAL A 217 -15.70 -4.22 -19.35
C VAL A 217 -15.91 -3.89 -20.83
N LEU A 218 -15.32 -4.68 -21.74
CA LEU A 218 -15.40 -4.45 -23.17
C LEU A 218 -16.83 -4.58 -23.72
N PRO A 219 -17.61 -5.63 -23.37
CA PRO A 219 -19.00 -5.76 -23.81
C PRO A 219 -19.89 -4.64 -23.27
N LEU A 220 -19.69 -4.20 -22.02
CA LEU A 220 -20.43 -3.08 -21.44
C LEU A 220 -20.17 -1.78 -22.21
N PHE A 221 -18.91 -1.49 -22.54
CA PHE A 221 -18.55 -0.28 -23.29
C PHE A 221 -19.06 -0.34 -24.74
N ALA A 222 -18.89 -1.48 -25.42
CA ALA A 222 -19.40 -1.69 -26.76
C ALA A 222 -20.94 -1.60 -26.82
N GLY A 223 -21.64 -2.19 -25.85
CA GLY A 223 -23.09 -2.10 -25.73
C GLY A 223 -23.57 -0.67 -25.52
N ALA A 224 -22.93 0.09 -24.62
CA ALA A 224 -23.24 1.50 -24.39
C ALA A 224 -23.02 2.35 -25.65
N PHE A 225 -21.93 2.11 -26.37
CA PHE A 225 -21.63 2.79 -27.63
C PHE A 225 -22.68 2.48 -28.71
N LEU A 226 -23.05 1.21 -28.89
CA LEU A 226 -24.06 0.78 -29.86
C LEU A 226 -25.45 1.35 -29.52
N LEU A 227 -25.82 1.38 -28.23
CA LEU A 227 -27.07 1.98 -27.78
C LEU A 227 -27.09 3.50 -28.06
N ASN A 228 -25.99 4.20 -27.77
CA ASN A 228 -25.86 5.62 -28.07
C ASN A 228 -25.97 5.92 -29.57
N TYR A 229 -25.35 5.07 -30.40
CA TYR A 229 -25.44 5.16 -31.85
C TYR A 229 -26.86 4.83 -32.38
N ALA A 230 -27.54 3.86 -31.77
CA ALA A 230 -28.93 3.52 -32.09
C ALA A 230 -29.89 4.67 -31.78
N ILE A 231 -29.73 5.34 -30.63
CA ILE A 231 -30.52 6.51 -30.23
C ILE A 231 -30.32 7.66 -31.20
N TRP A 232 -29.08 7.90 -31.64
CA TRP A 232 -28.79 8.94 -32.64
C TRP A 232 -29.52 8.72 -33.97
N ARG A 233 -29.72 7.45 -34.34
CA ARG A 233 -30.40 7.08 -35.60
C ARG A 233 -31.91 6.99 -35.46
N ALA A 234 -32.44 6.75 -34.27
CA ALA A 234 -33.88 6.65 -34.06
C ALA A 234 -34.52 8.01 -34.43
N PRO A 235 -35.40 8.06 -35.45
CA PRO A 235 -36.10 9.30 -35.78
C PRO A 235 -37.00 9.66 -34.60
N GLY A 236 -36.79 10.84 -34.03
CA GLY A 236 -37.75 11.47 -33.11
C GLY A 236 -39.01 11.88 -33.84
#